data_AF-A0A9W7UIF4-F1
#
_entry.id   AF-A0A9W7UIF4-F1
#
_cell.length_a   1.000
_cell.length_b   1.000
_cell.length_c   1.000
_cell.angle_alpha   90.00
_cell.angle_beta   90.00
_cell.angle_gamma   90.00
#
_symmetry.space_group_name_H-M   'P 1'
#
loop_
_entity.id
_entity.type
_entity.pdbx_description
1 polymer ?
#
loop_
_entity_poly.entity_id
_entity_poly.type
_entity_poly.pdbx_seq_one_letter_code
_entity_poly.pdbx_strand_id
1 'polypeptide(L)'
;MQGNQIKKNAPGAIIHNDINNYPFLNIPMIINEKDGMIYEVCSAGFHTNDAIAIVTTDGFSTTRVNIPIVTVKNNDGNFQAYRLPLELEYWVLSCIQSASAGKNPFPCKVSFGIIDSKFYVKFVNRQKTI
;
A
#
# COMPACT_ATOMS: atom_id res chain seq x y z
N MET A 1 -1.86 -21.91 26.05
CA MET A 1 -1.85 -20.46 25.75
C MET A 1 -0.84 -20.21 24.64
N GLN A 2 -1.27 -20.22 23.37
CA GLN A 2 -0.39 -19.79 22.27
C GLN A 2 -0.34 -18.27 22.32
N GLY A 3 0.80 -17.71 22.74
CA GLY A 3 1.01 -16.27 22.64
C GLY A 3 0.86 -15.85 21.18
N ASN A 4 -0.01 -14.88 20.91
CA ASN A 4 -0.12 -14.25 19.59
C ASN A 4 1.25 -13.67 19.23
N GLN A 5 2.05 -14.42 18.46
CA GLN A 5 3.29 -13.88 17.90
C GLN A 5 2.89 -12.76 16.94
N ILE A 6 3.25 -11.54 17.30
CA ILE A 6 3.02 -10.36 16.48
C ILE A 6 3.95 -10.47 15.27
N LYS A 7 3.41 -10.93 14.13
CA LYS A 7 4.15 -10.96 12.87
C LYS A 7 4.44 -9.52 12.44
N LYS A 8 5.65 -9.26 11.95
CA LYS A 8 6.05 -7.97 11.38
C LYS A 8 6.54 -8.16 9.95
N ASN A 9 6.32 -7.18 9.09
CA ASN A 9 6.87 -7.19 7.73
C ASN A 9 8.34 -6.74 7.74
N ALA A 10 9.02 -6.79 6.58
CA ALA A 10 10.44 -6.43 6.48
C ALA A 10 10.73 -4.99 6.97
N PRO A 11 9.90 -3.97 6.68
CA PRO A 11 10.03 -2.66 7.32
C PRO A 11 9.79 -2.62 8.84
N GLY A 12 9.13 -3.61 9.43
CA GLY A 12 8.86 -3.69 10.87
C GLY A 12 7.44 -3.30 11.29
N ALA A 13 6.52 -3.09 10.34
CA ALA A 13 5.11 -2.87 10.63
C ALA A 13 4.41 -4.16 11.04
N ILE A 14 3.46 -4.05 11.97
CA ILE A 14 2.65 -5.19 12.43
C ILE A 14 1.79 -5.73 11.28
N ILE A 15 1.80 -7.04 11.10
CA ILE A 15 0.95 -7.75 10.16
C ILE A 15 -0.27 -8.27 10.93
N HIS A 16 -1.46 -7.85 10.48
CA HIS A 16 -2.73 -8.32 10.99
C HIS A 16 -3.29 -9.38 10.03
N ASN A 17 -3.94 -10.42 10.58
CA ASN A 17 -4.61 -11.41 9.73
C ASN A 17 -5.91 -10.84 9.13
N ASP A 18 -6.66 -10.07 9.93
CA ASP A 18 -7.87 -9.39 9.47
C ASP A 18 -7.53 -8.00 8.91
N ILE A 19 -7.93 -7.77 7.67
CA ILE A 19 -7.71 -6.54 6.91
C ILE A 19 -8.36 -5.31 7.56
N ASN A 20 -9.42 -5.50 8.35
CA ASN A 20 -10.11 -4.40 9.02
C ASN A 20 -9.27 -3.76 10.14
N ASN A 21 -8.22 -4.46 10.60
CA ASN A 21 -7.29 -3.93 11.60
C ASN A 21 -6.30 -2.91 11.01
N TYR A 22 -6.19 -2.82 9.69
CA TYR A 22 -5.40 -1.78 9.06
C TYR A 22 -6.26 -0.51 8.88
N PRO A 23 -5.81 0.66 9.36
CA PRO A 23 -6.48 1.92 9.05
C PRO A 23 -6.35 2.24 7.57
N PHE A 24 -7.25 3.07 7.04
CA PHE A 24 -7.07 3.64 5.71
C PHE A 24 -5.99 4.71 5.72
N LEU A 25 -5.18 4.78 4.66
CA LEU A 25 -4.27 5.89 4.46
C LEU A 25 -5.11 7.16 4.25
N ASN A 26 -4.78 8.23 4.97
CA ASN A 26 -5.44 9.51 4.75
C ASN A 26 -4.99 10.10 3.40
N ILE A 27 -5.91 10.27 2.46
CA ILE A 27 -5.62 10.84 1.14
C ILE A 27 -6.53 12.06 0.96
N PRO A 28 -6.00 13.29 1.02
CA PRO A 28 -6.83 14.49 0.96
C PRO A 28 -7.29 14.79 -0.47
N MET A 29 -8.44 15.44 -0.57
CA MET A 29 -8.84 16.15 -1.79
C MET A 29 -7.98 17.41 -1.93
N ILE A 30 -7.41 17.63 -3.12
CA ILE A 30 -6.45 18.71 -3.39
C ILE A 30 -6.81 19.42 -4.70
N ILE A 31 -6.34 20.66 -4.85
CA ILE A 31 -6.57 21.47 -6.06
C ILE A 31 -5.54 21.14 -7.14
N ASN A 32 -4.27 20.94 -6.77
CA ASN A 32 -3.19 20.64 -7.70
C ASN A 32 -2.32 19.49 -7.17
N GLU A 33 -1.67 18.73 -8.06
CA GLU A 33 -0.80 17.61 -7.69
C GLU A 33 0.32 17.96 -6.70
N LYS A 34 0.80 19.21 -6.73
CA LYS A 34 1.86 19.71 -5.84
C LYS A 34 1.43 19.79 -4.36
N ASP A 35 0.11 19.83 -4.12
CA ASP A 35 -0.49 20.00 -2.80
C ASP A 35 -0.80 18.64 -2.14
N GLY A 36 -0.43 17.52 -2.79
CA GLY A 36 -0.70 16.17 -2.28
C GLY A 36 0.08 15.83 -1.01
N MET A 37 -0.53 15.02 -0.15
CA MET A 37 0.04 14.60 1.12
C MET A 37 1.22 13.65 0.90
N ILE A 38 2.38 13.98 1.46
CA ILE A 38 3.61 13.22 1.27
C ILE A 38 3.80 12.23 2.42
N TYR A 39 3.97 10.95 2.07
CA TYR A 39 4.29 9.87 3.00
C TYR A 39 5.67 9.28 2.68
N GLU A 40 6.41 8.88 3.72
CA GLU A 40 7.60 8.04 3.58
C GLU A 40 7.15 6.57 3.48
N VAL A 41 7.03 6.08 2.25
CA VAL A 41 6.58 4.72 1.95
C VAL A 41 7.77 3.77 1.96
N CYS A 42 7.68 2.70 2.74
CA CYS A 42 8.72 1.69 2.91
C CYS A 42 8.41 0.39 2.15
N SER A 43 7.14 0.11 1.87
CA SER A 43 6.72 -0.97 0.98
C SER A 43 5.30 -0.74 0.49
N ALA A 44 4.98 -1.31 -0.68
CA ALA A 44 3.62 -1.43 -1.21
C ALA A 44 3.37 -2.90 -1.55
N GLY A 45 2.15 -3.37 -1.34
CA GLY A 45 1.78 -4.76 -1.59
C GLY A 45 0.29 -5.00 -1.44
N PHE A 46 -0.08 -6.28 -1.37
CA PHE A 46 -1.46 -6.69 -1.17
C PHE A 46 -1.60 -7.47 0.12
N HIS A 47 -2.66 -7.16 0.86
CA HIS A 47 -3.15 -8.08 1.88
C HIS A 47 -3.93 -9.20 1.19
N THR A 48 -3.52 -10.44 1.44
CA THR A 48 -4.22 -11.62 0.94
C THR A 48 -5.07 -12.16 2.08
N ASN A 49 -6.40 -12.15 1.90
CA ASN A 49 -7.28 -12.89 2.78
C ASN A 49 -7.42 -14.30 2.23
N ASP A 50 -6.78 -15.29 2.87
CA ASP A 50 -6.94 -16.71 2.53
C ASP A 50 -8.42 -17.17 2.60
N ALA A 51 -9.27 -16.44 3.33
CA ALA A 51 -10.69 -16.76 3.53
C ALA A 51 -11.65 -16.23 2.45
N ILE A 52 -11.23 -15.30 1.57
CA ILE A 52 -12.10 -14.72 0.52
C ILE A 52 -11.66 -15.25 -0.84
N ALA A 53 -11.72 -16.57 -1.00
CA ALA A 53 -11.89 -17.16 -2.32
C ALA A 53 -13.40 -17.14 -2.60
N ILE A 54 -13.93 -16.04 -3.14
CA ILE A 54 -15.27 -16.08 -3.74
C ILE A 54 -15.14 -16.99 -4.95
N VAL A 55 -15.64 -18.22 -4.81
CA VAL A 55 -15.89 -19.12 -5.94
C VAL A 55 -17.10 -18.54 -6.65
N THR A 56 -16.90 -17.83 -7.76
CA THR A 56 -18.02 -17.53 -8.64
C THR A 56 -18.45 -18.84 -9.32
N THR A 57 -19.77 -19.02 -9.47
CA THR A 57 -20.37 -20.26 -9.98
C THR A 57 -20.08 -20.53 -11.47
N ASP A 58 -19.45 -19.59 -12.16
CA ASP A 58 -18.85 -19.78 -13.47
C ASP A 58 -17.38 -20.18 -13.30
N GLY A 59 -17.11 -21.45 -13.57
CA GLY A 59 -15.82 -22.08 -13.27
C GLY A 59 -14.60 -21.24 -13.65
N PHE A 60 -13.60 -21.29 -12.76
CA PHE A 60 -12.22 -20.85 -12.95
C PHE A 60 -11.83 -19.38 -12.70
N SER A 61 -12.63 -18.58 -11.96
CA SER A 61 -12.10 -17.34 -11.36
C SER A 61 -12.18 -17.36 -9.84
N THR A 62 -11.05 -17.62 -9.19
CA THR A 62 -10.91 -17.24 -7.78
C THR A 62 -10.48 -15.78 -7.75
N THR A 63 -11.44 -14.86 -7.78
CA THR A 63 -11.13 -13.43 -7.64
C THR A 63 -10.75 -13.19 -6.18
N ARG A 64 -9.50 -13.52 -5.83
CA ARG A 64 -8.89 -13.09 -4.57
C ARG A 64 -8.93 -11.56 -4.61
N VAL A 65 -9.82 -10.95 -3.84
CA VAL A 65 -9.85 -9.49 -3.71
C VAL A 65 -8.62 -9.12 -2.89
N ASN A 66 -7.52 -8.88 -3.60
CA ASN A 66 -6.25 -8.45 -3.05
C ASN A 66 -6.42 -6.99 -2.64
N ILE A 67 -6.40 -6.72 -1.33
CA ILE A 67 -6.61 -5.35 -0.85
C ILE A 67 -5.26 -4.62 -0.86
N PRO A 68 -5.12 -3.52 -1.62
CA PRO A 68 -3.86 -2.80 -1.71
C PRO A 68 -3.51 -2.19 -0.35
N ILE A 69 -2.25 -2.37 0.05
CA ILE A 69 -1.71 -1.83 1.30
C ILE A 69 -0.36 -1.16 1.06
N VAL A 70 -0.04 -0.19 1.90
CA VAL A 70 1.28 0.43 1.98
C VAL A 70 1.77 0.43 3.41
N THR A 71 3.08 0.23 3.59
CA THR A 71 3.74 0.50 4.86
C THR A 71 4.38 1.86 4.82
N VAL A 72 4.00 2.71 5.77
CA VAL A 72 4.50 4.07 5.91
C VAL A 72 5.30 4.16 7.21
N LYS A 73 6.40 4.90 7.17
CA LYS A 73 7.10 5.34 8.37
C LYS A 73 6.47 6.63 8.86
N ASN A 74 5.84 6.58 10.03
CA ASN A 74 5.25 7.74 10.68
C ASN A 74 6.34 8.66 11.25
N ASN A 75 6.00 9.92 11.55
CA ASN A 75 6.94 10.91 12.09
C ASN A 75 7.60 10.46 13.40
N ASP A 76 6.90 9.67 14.21
CA ASP A 76 7.40 9.10 15.48
C ASP A 76 8.37 7.93 15.27
N GLY A 77 8.75 7.63 14.02
CA GLY A 77 9.67 6.54 13.65
C GLY A 77 9.02 5.16 13.57
N ASN A 78 7.76 5.02 13.97
CA ASN A 78 7.02 3.77 13.90
C ASN A 78 6.58 3.44 12.46
N PHE A 79 6.65 2.17 12.11
CA PHE A 79 6.15 1.66 10.82
C PHE A 79 4.73 1.16 10.97
N GLN A 80 3.85 1.62 10.08
CA GLN A 80 2.45 1.25 10.09
C GLN A 80 1.98 0.91 8.69
N ALA A 81 1.23 -0.19 8.58
CA ALA A 81 0.56 -0.56 7.34
C ALA A 81 -0.83 0.06 7.28
N TYR A 82 -1.18 0.57 6.11
CA TYR A 82 -2.45 1.23 5.81
C TYR A 82 -3.11 0.58 4.60
N ARG A 83 -4.44 0.51 4.61
CA ARG A 83 -5.25 0.19 3.44
C ARG A 83 -5.23 1.35 2.46
N LEU A 84 -5.13 1.01 1.19
CA LEU A 84 -5.37 1.92 0.09
C LEU A 84 -6.76 1.66 -0.53
N PRO A 85 -7.34 2.67 -1.19
CA PRO A 85 -8.46 2.49 -2.10
C PRO A 85 -8.13 1.53 -3.24
N LEU A 86 -9.12 0.78 -3.74
CA LEU A 86 -8.94 -0.20 -4.82
C LEU A 86 -8.48 0.44 -6.12
N GLU A 87 -8.82 1.70 -6.34
CA GLU A 87 -8.39 2.52 -7.47
C GLU A 87 -6.86 2.65 -7.56
N LEU A 88 -6.13 2.38 -6.48
CA LEU A 88 -4.66 2.36 -6.45
C LEU A 88 -4.04 0.98 -6.67
N GLU A 89 -4.83 -0.05 -6.98
CA GLU A 89 -4.35 -1.42 -7.25
C GLU A 89 -3.27 -1.44 -8.34
N TYR A 90 -3.51 -0.75 -9.46
CA TYR A 90 -2.55 -0.71 -10.57
C TYR A 90 -1.21 -0.10 -10.18
N TRP A 91 -1.23 0.95 -9.34
CA TRP A 91 0.00 1.57 -8.84
C TRP A 91 0.78 0.59 -7.94
N VAL A 92 0.10 -0.15 -7.07
CA VAL A 92 0.72 -1.19 -6.24
C VAL A 92 1.31 -2.31 -7.11
N LEU A 93 0.58 -2.81 -8.10
CA LEU A 93 1.07 -3.82 -9.06
C LEU A 93 2.34 -3.34 -9.76
N SER A 94 2.36 -2.09 -10.24
CA SER A 94 3.54 -1.49 -10.87
C SER A 94 4.76 -1.44 -9.93
N CYS A 95 4.55 -1.20 -8.64
CA CYS A 95 5.62 -1.20 -7.64
C CYS A 95 6.18 -2.60 -7.42
N ILE A 96 5.30 -3.61 -7.29
CA ILE A 96 5.69 -5.01 -7.14
C ILE A 96 6.47 -5.48 -8.37
N GLN A 97 5.97 -5.21 -9.58
CA GLN A 97 6.64 -5.58 -10.83
C GLN A 97 8.04 -4.97 -10.92
N SER A 98 8.17 -3.69 -10.54
CA SER A 98 9.47 -3.01 -10.50
C SER A 98 10.43 -3.64 -9.48
N ALA A 99 9.92 -4.02 -8.29
CA ALA A 99 10.70 -4.72 -7.28
C ALA A 99 11.15 -6.11 -7.73
N SER A 100 10.28 -6.89 -8.40
CA SER A 100 10.63 -8.18 -8.98
C SER A 100 11.71 -8.07 -10.07
N ALA A 101 11.78 -6.93 -10.77
CA ALA A 101 12.85 -6.61 -11.72
C ALA A 101 14.12 -6.03 -11.06
N GLY A 102 14.24 -6.09 -9.72
CA GLY A 102 15.38 -5.58 -8.96
C GLY A 102 15.43 -4.06 -8.81
N LYS A 103 14.40 -3.34 -9.24
CA LYS A 103 14.28 -1.88 -9.19
C LYS A 103 13.27 -1.45 -8.13
N ASN A 104 13.42 -1.95 -6.91
CA ASN A 104 12.53 -1.60 -5.80
C ASN A 104 12.60 -0.09 -5.51
N PRO A 105 11.49 0.67 -5.66
CA PRO A 105 11.50 2.11 -5.45
C PRO A 105 11.57 2.52 -3.97
N PHE A 106 11.37 1.58 -3.04
CA PHE A 106 11.27 1.87 -1.62
C PHE A 106 12.59 1.67 -0.86
N PRO A 107 12.82 2.40 0.26
CA PRO A 107 11.95 3.45 0.81
C PRO A 107 12.03 4.76 0.00
N CYS A 108 10.88 5.42 -0.21
CA CYS A 108 10.82 6.70 -0.90
C CYS A 108 9.64 7.57 -0.45
N LYS A 109 9.72 8.87 -0.75
CA LYS A 109 8.61 9.80 -0.53
C LYS A 109 7.63 9.69 -1.69
N VAL A 110 6.36 9.52 -1.36
CA VAL A 110 5.25 9.43 -2.33
C VAL A 110 4.18 10.44 -1.93
N SER A 111 3.75 11.26 -2.88
CA SER A 111 2.63 12.18 -2.71
C SER A 111 1.34 11.50 -3.15
N PHE A 112 0.29 11.63 -2.32
CA PHE A 112 -1.05 11.11 -2.57
C PHE A 112 -2.06 12.26 -2.52
N GLY A 113 -3.04 12.24 -3.42
CA GLY A 113 -4.17 13.17 -3.36
C GLY A 113 -5.31 12.77 -4.27
N ILE A 114 -6.44 13.45 -4.12
CA ILE A 114 -7.63 13.28 -4.97
C ILE A 114 -7.90 14.61 -5.68
N ILE A 115 -7.96 14.59 -7.02
CA ILE A 115 -8.33 15.75 -7.86
C ILE A 115 -9.48 15.28 -8.76
N ASP A 116 -10.58 16.01 -8.81
CA ASP A 116 -11.77 15.67 -9.61
C ASP A 116 -12.21 14.21 -9.46
N SER A 117 -12.29 13.74 -8.21
CA SER A 117 -12.65 12.36 -7.84
C SER A 117 -11.71 11.26 -8.36
N LYS A 118 -10.52 11.60 -8.85
CA LYS A 118 -9.49 10.65 -9.27
C LYS A 118 -8.31 10.68 -8.31
N PHE A 119 -7.75 9.51 -8.04
CA PHE A 119 -6.55 9.40 -7.23
C PHE A 119 -5.30 9.74 -8.03
N TYR A 120 -4.44 10.56 -7.45
CA TYR A 120 -3.14 10.95 -7.98
C TYR A 120 -2.07 10.46 -7.01
N VAL A 121 -1.11 9.71 -7.55
CA VAL A 121 0.03 9.19 -6.79
C VAL A 121 1.31 9.49 -7.56
N LYS A 122 2.27 10.12 -6.89
CA LYS A 122 3.51 10.56 -7.51
C LYS A 122 4.70 10.29 -6.62
N PHE A 123 5.72 9.65 -7.17
CA PHE A 123 7.02 9.57 -6.52
C PHE A 123 7.64 10.98 -6.45
N VAL A 124 7.92 11.44 -5.23
CA VAL A 124 8.58 12.72 -4.99
C VAL A 124 10.08 12.42 -5.00
N ASN A 125 10.71 12.66 -6.15
CA ASN A 125 12.07 12.23 -6.50
C ASN A 125 13.09 12.23 -5.34
N ARG A 126 13.84 11.12 -5.25
CA ARG A 126 15.25 11.14 -4.82
C ARG A 126 16.02 12.04 -5.79
N GLN A 127 16.96 12.83 -5.28
CA GLN A 127 17.95 13.52 -6.13
C GLN A 127 18.49 12.54 -7.19
N LYS A 128 18.50 12.97 -8.46
CA LYS A 128 19.26 12.29 -9.51
C LYS A 128 20.71 12.21 -9.00
N THR A 129 21.18 11.02 -8.64
CA THR A 129 22.62 10.81 -8.52
C THR A 129 23.18 10.95 -9.92
N ILE A 130 24.06 11.95 -10.07
CA ILE A 130 24.80 12.32 -11.29
C ILE A 130 25.81 11.20 -11.59
#